data_AF-A0A9X8MD39-F1
#
_entry.id   AF-A0A9X8MD39-F1
#
_cell.length_a   1.000
_cell.length_b   1.000
_cell.length_c   1.000
_cell.angle_alpha   90.00
_cell.angle_beta   90.00
_cell.angle_gamma   90.00
#
_symmetry.space_group_name_H-M   'P 1'
#
loop_
_entity.id
_entity.type
_entity.pdbx_description
1 polymer ?
#
loop_
_entity_poly.entity_id
_entity_poly.type
_entity_poly.pdbx_seq_one_letter_code
_entity_poly.pdbx_strand_id
1 'polypeptide(L)'
;MLDPYGPAARAVAWTWWAMFGFSAVVLVGVVALWLIGMRRPPAAVPEEKVARYNRRWIVWGGIVLPCVSIVLLLSFGIPQGKRMLPLPVEGVQPLKVEVIGHQWWWEVRYPESGVVTANQMNLPAGRPLDIHVSSADVIHSFWIPRLGGKIDMIPGRTNVIRLEADRPATHRGQCSEFCGMQHTHMILYSEVQTAEDFATWIQARQQWQAPAPKPEARGLFERECAACGLESPLGGITGETLLIGPDLGDVGSRSHLGAGVLKNEPGAIRRWLSKHQTLKPENRMPPLDHLGDTELDVLADWLETLTP
;
A
#
# COMPACT_ATOMS: atom_id res chain seq x y z
N MET A 1 0.32 -4.47 -10.56
CA MET A 1 -0.65 -5.57 -10.77
C MET A 1 -0.25 -6.52 -11.90
N LEU A 2 0.06 -6.06 -13.12
CA LEU A 2 0.43 -6.97 -14.24
C LEU A 2 1.84 -7.59 -14.16
N ASP A 3 2.67 -7.10 -13.23
CA ASP A 3 4.00 -7.63 -12.91
C ASP A 3 4.01 -8.08 -11.43
N PRO A 4 3.41 -9.26 -11.13
CA PRO A 4 3.17 -9.73 -9.77
C PRO A 4 4.45 -10.25 -9.09
N TYR A 5 4.58 -9.96 -7.80
CA TYR A 5 5.71 -10.38 -6.94
C TYR A 5 5.29 -11.21 -5.73
N GLY A 6 4.04 -11.68 -5.73
CA GLY A 6 3.49 -12.52 -4.69
C GLY A 6 2.32 -13.37 -5.21
N PRO A 7 1.91 -14.40 -4.46
CA PRO A 7 0.83 -15.31 -4.85
C PRO A 7 -0.51 -14.60 -5.04
N ALA A 8 -0.86 -13.64 -4.17
CA ALA A 8 -2.10 -12.88 -4.28
C ALA A 8 -2.11 -12.00 -5.54
N ALA A 9 -1.05 -11.21 -5.79
CA ALA A 9 -0.94 -10.42 -7.01
C ALA A 9 -0.96 -11.29 -8.29
N ARG A 10 -0.36 -12.48 -8.25
CA ARG A 10 -0.37 -13.42 -9.38
C ARG A 10 -1.80 -13.90 -9.68
N ALA A 11 -2.59 -14.21 -8.65
CA ALA A 11 -3.99 -14.57 -8.82
C ALA A 11 -4.83 -13.42 -9.41
N VAL A 12 -4.57 -12.16 -9.00
CA VAL A 12 -5.19 -10.97 -9.61
C VAL A 12 -4.80 -10.86 -11.08
N ALA A 13 -3.50 -10.98 -11.42
CA ALA A 13 -3.01 -10.86 -12.78
C ALA A 13 -3.61 -11.94 -13.71
N TRP A 14 -3.67 -13.20 -13.27
CA TRP A 14 -4.33 -14.27 -14.02
C TRP A 14 -5.81 -14.00 -14.26
N THR A 15 -6.51 -13.51 -13.23
CA THR A 15 -7.92 -13.15 -13.35
C THR A 15 -8.12 -12.06 -14.39
N TRP A 16 -7.26 -11.03 -14.36
CA TRP A 16 -7.30 -9.94 -15.33
C TRP A 16 -7.07 -10.43 -16.77
N TRP A 17 -6.03 -11.23 -17.01
CA TRP A 17 -5.74 -11.76 -18.36
C TRP A 17 -6.85 -12.69 -18.87
N ALA A 18 -7.44 -13.52 -18.01
CA ALA A 18 -8.57 -14.37 -18.38
C ALA A 18 -9.79 -13.54 -18.77
N MET A 19 -10.13 -12.52 -17.97
CA MET A 19 -11.25 -11.61 -18.27
C MET A 19 -11.01 -10.80 -19.54
N PHE A 20 -9.78 -10.32 -19.75
CA PHE A 20 -9.39 -9.60 -20.96
C PHE A 20 -9.52 -10.48 -22.22
N GLY A 21 -9.02 -11.71 -22.16
CA GLY A 21 -9.17 -12.67 -23.27
C GLY A 21 -10.62 -12.97 -23.60
N PHE A 22 -11.44 -13.23 -22.58
CA PHE A 22 -12.88 -13.47 -22.75
C PHE A 22 -13.60 -12.25 -23.34
N SER A 23 -13.37 -11.05 -22.82
CA SER A 23 -14.01 -9.83 -23.31
C SER A 23 -13.59 -9.48 -24.74
N ALA A 24 -12.32 -9.72 -25.10
CA ALA A 24 -11.82 -9.54 -26.45
C ALA A 24 -12.53 -10.49 -27.44
N VAL A 25 -12.70 -11.77 -27.10
CA VAL A 25 -13.43 -12.74 -27.93
C VAL A 25 -14.89 -12.32 -28.12
N VAL A 26 -15.57 -11.92 -27.04
CA VAL A 26 -16.95 -11.43 -27.11
C VAL A 26 -17.04 -10.18 -27.99
N LEU A 27 -16.14 -9.22 -27.82
CA LEU A 27 -16.10 -8.00 -28.61
C LEU A 27 -15.92 -8.30 -30.10
N VAL A 28 -14.95 -9.13 -30.46
CA VAL A 28 -14.73 -9.56 -31.85
C VAL A 28 -15.97 -10.25 -32.41
N GLY A 29 -16.60 -11.13 -31.64
CA GLY A 29 -17.84 -11.80 -32.04
C GLY A 29 -18.99 -10.83 -32.30
N VAL A 30 -19.22 -9.87 -31.40
CA VAL A 30 -20.27 -8.85 -31.54
C VAL A 30 -20.00 -7.95 -32.75
N VAL A 31 -18.76 -7.48 -32.92
CA VAL A 31 -18.37 -6.65 -34.07
C VAL A 31 -18.53 -7.42 -35.37
N ALA A 32 -18.15 -8.71 -35.42
CA ALA A 32 -18.33 -9.54 -36.60
C ALA A 32 -19.83 -9.72 -36.94
N LEU A 33 -20.67 -10.04 -35.95
CA LEU A 33 -22.13 -10.14 -36.14
C LEU A 33 -22.73 -8.83 -36.64
N TRP A 34 -22.30 -7.70 -36.08
CA TRP A 34 -22.73 -6.37 -36.50
C TRP A 34 -22.33 -6.08 -37.96
N LEU A 35 -21.08 -6.33 -38.34
CA LEU A 35 -20.61 -6.15 -39.72
C LEU A 35 -21.33 -7.08 -40.71
N ILE A 36 -21.59 -8.34 -40.33
CA ILE A 36 -22.39 -9.27 -41.13
C ILE A 36 -23.83 -8.74 -41.26
N GLY A 37 -24.41 -8.23 -40.18
CA GLY A 37 -25.73 -7.61 -40.18
C GLY A 37 -25.82 -6.42 -41.14
N MET A 38 -24.84 -5.51 -41.10
CA MET A 38 -24.79 -4.34 -41.98
C MET A 38 -24.59 -4.69 -43.45
N ARG A 39 -23.89 -5.79 -43.75
CA ARG A 39 -23.64 -6.24 -45.13
C ARG A 39 -24.75 -7.09 -45.71
N ARG A 40 -25.76 -7.48 -44.93
CA ARG A 40 -26.88 -8.29 -45.42
C ARG A 40 -27.87 -7.41 -46.20
N PRO A 41 -28.20 -7.76 -47.45
CA PRO A 41 -29.21 -7.03 -48.20
C PRO A 41 -30.59 -7.17 -47.53
N PRO A 42 -31.46 -6.16 -47.64
CA PRO A 42 -32.83 -6.27 -47.15
C PRO A 42 -33.55 -7.44 -47.84
N ALA A 43 -34.15 -8.33 -47.06
CA ALA A 43 -34.91 -9.46 -47.58
C ALA A 43 -36.30 -9.48 -46.91
N ALA A 44 -37.35 -9.69 -47.71
CA ALA A 44 -38.69 -9.89 -47.21
C ALA A 44 -38.78 -11.29 -46.57
N VAL A 45 -38.77 -11.34 -45.24
CA VAL A 45 -38.89 -12.58 -44.46
C VAL A 45 -40.31 -12.65 -43.88
N PRO A 46 -41.03 -13.79 -44.03
CA PRO A 46 -42.36 -13.97 -43.42
C PRO A 46 -42.35 -13.69 -41.91
N GLU A 47 -43.37 -13.02 -41.39
CA GLU A 47 -43.46 -12.59 -39.97
C GLU A 47 -43.25 -13.74 -38.99
N GLU A 48 -43.80 -14.93 -39.27
CA GLU A 48 -43.64 -16.12 -38.43
C GLU A 48 -42.17 -16.54 -38.29
N LYS A 49 -41.37 -16.43 -39.37
CA LYS A 49 -39.94 -16.71 -39.34
C LYS A 49 -39.18 -15.66 -38.54
N VAL A 50 -39.56 -14.38 -38.66
CA VAL A 50 -38.98 -13.28 -37.86
C VAL A 50 -39.23 -13.51 -36.37
N ALA A 51 -40.48 -13.78 -35.98
CA ALA A 51 -40.84 -14.08 -34.60
C ALA A 51 -40.05 -15.27 -34.03
N ARG A 52 -39.84 -16.32 -34.82
CA ARG A 52 -39.02 -17.47 -34.43
C ARG A 52 -37.55 -17.13 -34.27
N TYR A 53 -36.96 -16.33 -35.16
CA TYR A 53 -35.57 -15.88 -35.02
C TYR A 53 -35.39 -14.98 -33.81
N ASN A 54 -36.29 -14.02 -33.59
CA ASN A 54 -36.28 -13.14 -32.42
C ASN A 54 -36.37 -13.96 -31.12
N ARG A 55 -37.30 -14.93 -31.04
CA ARG A 55 -37.41 -15.83 -29.88
C ARG A 55 -36.10 -16.60 -29.64
N ARG A 56 -35.47 -17.12 -30.70
CA ARG A 56 -34.18 -17.83 -30.57
C ARG A 56 -33.07 -16.92 -30.06
N TRP A 57 -32.96 -15.69 -30.56
CA TRP A 57 -31.98 -14.71 -30.08
C TRP A 57 -32.23 -14.32 -28.63
N ILE A 58 -33.49 -14.10 -28.24
CA ILE A 58 -33.86 -13.81 -26.84
C ILE A 58 -33.46 -14.97 -25.93
N VAL A 59 -33.83 -16.20 -26.27
CA VAL A 59 -33.53 -17.37 -25.43
C VAL A 59 -32.04 -17.65 -25.39
N TRP A 60 -31.39 -17.82 -26.53
CA TRP A 60 -29.98 -18.25 -26.56
C TRP A 60 -29.00 -17.12 -26.29
N GLY A 61 -29.22 -15.96 -26.91
CA GLY A 61 -28.35 -14.79 -26.74
C GLY A 61 -28.66 -13.98 -25.48
N GLY A 62 -29.94 -13.84 -25.12
CA GLY A 62 -30.37 -13.01 -23.98
C GLY A 62 -30.46 -13.74 -22.64
N ILE A 63 -30.68 -15.06 -22.63
CA ILE A 63 -30.83 -15.83 -21.37
C ILE A 63 -29.69 -16.82 -21.21
N VAL A 64 -29.53 -17.77 -22.15
CA VAL A 64 -28.57 -18.87 -21.99
C VAL A 64 -27.12 -18.35 -21.96
N LEU A 65 -26.72 -17.52 -22.93
CA LEU A 65 -25.36 -17.01 -23.02
C LEU A 65 -24.94 -16.23 -21.75
N PRO A 66 -25.71 -15.25 -21.23
CA PRO A 66 -25.37 -14.56 -19.98
C PRO A 66 -25.32 -15.50 -18.77
N CYS A 67 -26.29 -16.40 -18.62
CA CYS A 67 -26.31 -17.36 -17.50
C CYS A 67 -25.07 -18.26 -17.51
N VAL A 68 -24.74 -18.85 -18.67
CA VAL A 68 -23.54 -19.69 -18.83
C VAL A 68 -22.27 -18.88 -18.57
N SER A 69 -22.19 -17.66 -19.12
CA SER A 69 -21.03 -16.78 -18.93
C SER A 69 -20.81 -16.44 -17.45
N ILE A 70 -21.88 -16.07 -16.72
CA ILE A 70 -21.81 -15.77 -15.29
C ILE A 70 -21.36 -17.01 -14.50
N VAL A 71 -21.95 -18.18 -14.77
CA VAL A 71 -21.57 -19.43 -14.08
C VAL A 71 -20.10 -19.77 -14.29
N LEU A 72 -19.60 -19.64 -15.53
CA LEU A 72 -18.18 -19.88 -15.84
C LEU A 72 -17.26 -18.87 -15.13
N LEU A 73 -17.58 -17.58 -15.20
CA LEU A 73 -16.81 -16.52 -14.56
C LEU A 73 -16.78 -16.66 -13.04
N LEU A 74 -17.91 -16.99 -12.40
CA LEU A 74 -17.96 -17.22 -10.96
C LEU A 74 -17.21 -18.47 -10.53
N SER A 75 -17.34 -19.56 -11.29
CA SER A 75 -16.61 -20.82 -11.03
C SER A 75 -15.10 -20.62 -11.10
N PHE A 76 -14.64 -19.74 -11.99
CA PHE A 76 -13.24 -19.37 -12.09
C PHE A 76 -12.80 -18.34 -11.04
N GLY A 77 -13.59 -17.29 -10.80
CA GLY A 77 -13.23 -16.14 -9.98
C GLY A 77 -13.29 -16.39 -8.47
N ILE A 78 -14.28 -17.13 -7.98
CA ILE A 78 -14.45 -17.41 -6.54
C ILE A 78 -13.21 -18.09 -5.93
N PRO A 79 -12.63 -19.15 -6.55
CA PRO A 79 -11.40 -19.75 -6.06
C PRO A 79 -10.22 -18.77 -6.00
N GLN A 80 -10.09 -17.86 -6.95
CA GLN A 80 -9.03 -16.85 -6.93
C GLN A 80 -9.22 -15.88 -5.77
N GLY A 81 -10.45 -15.41 -5.52
CA GLY A 81 -10.77 -14.56 -4.39
C GLY A 81 -10.46 -15.23 -3.05
N LYS A 82 -10.81 -16.52 -2.88
CA LYS A 82 -10.50 -17.28 -1.66
C LYS A 82 -9.00 -17.36 -1.36
N ARG A 83 -8.14 -17.43 -2.38
CA ARG A 83 -6.68 -17.47 -2.20
C ARG A 83 -6.09 -16.16 -1.67
N MET A 84 -6.84 -15.06 -1.74
CA MET A 84 -6.41 -13.75 -1.25
C MET A 84 -6.89 -13.46 0.18
N LEU A 85 -7.75 -14.31 0.74
CA LEU A 85 -8.26 -14.14 2.09
C LEU A 85 -7.21 -14.60 3.13
N PRO A 86 -7.15 -13.95 4.31
CA PRO A 86 -6.25 -14.34 5.40
C PRO A 86 -6.78 -15.58 6.15
N LEU A 87 -7.02 -16.68 5.42
CA LEU A 87 -7.51 -17.93 6.00
C LEU A 87 -6.37 -18.67 6.71
N PRO A 88 -6.58 -19.28 7.88
CA PRO A 88 -5.56 -20.08 8.55
C PRO A 88 -5.03 -21.19 7.62
N VAL A 89 -3.70 -21.35 7.56
CA VAL A 89 -3.04 -22.44 6.85
C VAL A 89 -2.29 -23.26 7.90
N GLU A 90 -2.57 -24.57 7.95
CA GLU A 90 -1.93 -25.46 8.92
C GLU A 90 -0.40 -25.42 8.78
N GLY A 91 0.30 -25.33 9.93
CA GLY A 91 1.76 -25.31 9.98
C GLY A 91 2.43 -24.00 9.57
N VAL A 92 1.67 -22.97 9.17
CA VAL A 92 2.21 -21.67 8.77
C VAL A 92 1.78 -20.61 9.77
N GLN A 93 2.73 -19.96 10.42
CA GLN A 93 2.48 -18.77 11.24
C GLN A 93 2.89 -17.49 10.48
N PRO A 94 1.91 -16.72 9.97
CA PRO A 94 2.19 -15.45 9.32
C PRO A 94 2.89 -14.47 10.26
N LEU A 95 3.76 -13.61 9.73
CA LEU A 95 4.28 -12.47 10.48
C LEU A 95 3.15 -11.46 10.67
N LYS A 96 2.88 -11.05 11.91
CA LYS A 96 1.91 -9.98 12.19
C LYS A 96 2.57 -8.61 12.04
N VAL A 97 1.99 -7.75 11.21
CA VAL A 97 2.39 -6.34 11.06
C VAL A 97 1.15 -5.46 11.22
N GLU A 98 1.25 -4.39 11.98
CA GLU A 98 0.16 -3.41 12.12
C GLU A 98 0.51 -2.16 11.32
N VAL A 99 -0.44 -1.67 10.52
CA VAL A 99 -0.28 -0.47 9.70
C VAL A 99 -1.42 0.49 9.99
N ILE A 100 -1.08 1.67 10.52
CA ILE A 100 -2.05 2.70 10.88
C ILE A 100 -1.92 3.88 9.92
N GLY A 101 -3.05 4.31 9.36
CA GLY A 101 -3.13 5.42 8.43
C GLY A 101 -3.38 6.72 9.17
N HIS A 102 -2.58 7.73 8.86
CA HIS A 102 -2.73 9.11 9.33
C HIS A 102 -2.74 10.04 8.11
N GLN A 103 -3.38 11.20 8.19
CA GLN A 103 -3.23 12.24 7.17
C GLN A 103 -1.83 12.89 7.31
N TRP A 104 -0.87 12.65 6.40
CA TRP A 104 -0.88 11.75 5.23
C TRP A 104 0.38 10.87 5.24
N TRP A 105 0.50 9.99 6.22
CA TRP A 105 1.67 9.15 6.45
C TRP A 105 1.25 7.81 7.07
N TRP A 106 2.16 6.84 7.04
CA TRP A 106 1.92 5.48 7.47
C TRP A 106 2.72 5.18 8.73
N GLU A 107 2.04 4.76 9.79
CA GLU A 107 2.66 4.15 10.94
C GLU A 107 2.75 2.64 10.75
N VAL A 108 3.91 2.05 11.02
CA VAL A 108 4.14 0.61 10.84
C VAL A 108 4.70 0.04 12.14
N ARG A 109 4.00 -0.92 12.74
CA ARG A 109 4.40 -1.59 13.99
C ARG A 109 4.62 -3.07 13.75
N TYR A 110 5.64 -3.61 14.42
CA TYR A 110 5.94 -5.04 14.50
C TYR A 110 5.72 -5.48 15.97
N PRO A 111 4.49 -5.88 16.35
CA PRO A 111 4.14 -6.13 17.76
C PRO A 111 5.02 -7.16 18.46
N GLU A 112 5.50 -8.18 17.73
CA GLU A 112 6.34 -9.25 18.26
C GLU A 112 7.74 -8.77 18.66
N SER A 113 8.30 -7.80 17.93
CA SER A 113 9.63 -7.25 18.20
C SER A 113 9.59 -5.93 18.98
N GLY A 114 8.45 -5.26 19.03
CA GLY A 114 8.31 -3.90 19.59
C GLY A 114 8.84 -2.79 18.67
N VAL A 115 9.27 -3.13 17.45
CA VAL A 115 9.78 -2.13 16.50
C VAL A 115 8.61 -1.31 15.93
N VAL A 116 8.77 0.01 15.92
CA VAL A 116 7.86 0.96 15.27
C VAL A 116 8.67 1.76 14.26
N THR A 117 8.11 2.02 13.08
CA THR A 117 8.71 2.86 12.05
C THR A 117 7.60 3.60 11.29
N ALA A 118 7.98 4.45 10.34
CA ALA A 118 7.04 5.22 9.56
C ALA A 118 7.38 5.26 8.07
N ASN A 119 6.36 5.18 7.22
CA ASN A 119 6.43 5.31 5.75
C ASN A 119 7.32 4.30 5.01
N GLN A 120 7.91 3.37 5.73
CA GLN A 120 8.61 2.21 5.19
C GLN A 120 8.15 0.95 5.92
N MET A 121 8.20 -0.18 5.24
CA MET A 121 7.83 -1.47 5.80
C MET A 121 8.80 -2.53 5.29
N ASN A 122 9.46 -3.26 6.18
CA ASN A 122 10.44 -4.27 5.84
C ASN A 122 9.84 -5.65 6.02
N LEU A 123 9.98 -6.51 5.02
CA LEU A 123 9.32 -7.80 4.98
C LEU A 123 10.29 -8.92 4.60
N PRO A 124 10.22 -10.10 5.23
CA PRO A 124 10.96 -11.27 4.78
C PRO A 124 10.30 -11.89 3.52
N ALA A 125 11.10 -12.19 2.51
CA ALA A 125 10.66 -12.96 1.34
C ALA A 125 10.26 -14.39 1.73
N GLY A 126 9.24 -14.93 1.07
CA GLY A 126 8.77 -16.32 1.23
C GLY A 126 8.02 -16.60 2.53
N ARG A 127 7.68 -15.58 3.33
CA ARG A 127 6.87 -15.72 4.54
C ARG A 127 5.55 -14.96 4.37
N PRO A 128 4.39 -15.59 4.61
CA PRO A 128 3.11 -14.90 4.64
C PRO A 128 3.06 -13.86 5.76
N LEU A 129 2.37 -12.75 5.51
CA LEU A 129 2.20 -11.65 6.44
C LEU A 129 0.73 -11.35 6.62
N ASP A 130 0.27 -11.29 7.86
CA ASP A 130 -1.04 -10.76 8.20
C ASP A 130 -0.87 -9.28 8.57
N ILE A 131 -1.27 -8.41 7.65
CA ILE A 131 -1.20 -6.97 7.82
C ILE A 131 -2.53 -6.50 8.39
N HIS A 132 -2.50 -6.14 9.67
CA HIS A 132 -3.62 -5.55 10.39
C HIS A 132 -3.63 -4.05 10.11
N VAL A 133 -4.64 -3.59 9.37
CA VAL A 133 -4.76 -2.19 8.98
C VAL A 133 -5.86 -1.49 9.77
N SER A 134 -5.61 -0.26 10.19
CA SER A 134 -6.58 0.62 10.85
C SER A 134 -6.30 2.08 10.51
N SER A 135 -7.20 3.00 10.86
CA SER A 135 -6.98 4.43 10.66
C SER A 135 -7.10 5.20 11.96
N ALA A 136 -6.24 6.20 12.14
CA ALA A 136 -6.26 7.14 13.25
C ALA A 136 -7.18 8.36 12.99
N ASP A 137 -7.60 8.60 11.74
CA ASP A 137 -8.40 9.79 11.39
C ASP A 137 -9.53 9.53 10.38
N VAL A 138 -9.25 9.57 9.07
CA VAL A 138 -10.22 9.40 7.99
C VAL A 138 -10.06 8.02 7.33
N ILE A 139 -10.93 7.68 6.39
CA ILE A 139 -10.73 6.42 5.65
C ILE A 139 -9.50 6.57 4.76
N HIS A 140 -8.60 5.59 4.85
CA HIS A 140 -7.49 5.38 3.90
C HIS A 140 -7.67 4.02 3.23
N SER A 141 -6.76 3.65 2.33
CA SER A 141 -6.73 2.29 1.78
C SER A 141 -5.30 1.87 1.53
N PHE A 142 -4.89 0.82 2.23
CA PHE A 142 -3.54 0.27 2.14
C PHE A 142 -3.42 -0.57 0.88
N TRP A 143 -2.44 -0.24 0.04
CA TRP A 143 -2.23 -0.99 -1.20
C TRP A 143 -0.78 -1.06 -1.63
N ILE A 144 -0.29 -2.29 -1.84
CA ILE A 144 0.98 -2.58 -2.50
C ILE A 144 0.67 -3.38 -3.78
N PRO A 145 0.53 -2.71 -4.94
CA PRO A 145 0.01 -3.31 -6.18
C PRO A 145 0.76 -4.53 -6.72
N ARG A 146 2.02 -4.72 -6.29
CA ARG A 146 2.85 -5.85 -6.73
C ARG A 146 2.72 -7.07 -5.82
N LEU A 147 2.20 -6.90 -4.60
CA LEU A 147 2.04 -8.00 -3.63
C LEU A 147 0.60 -8.52 -3.57
N GLY A 148 -0.40 -7.63 -3.70
CA GLY A 148 -1.80 -8.06 -3.67
C GLY A 148 -2.82 -6.95 -3.90
N GLY A 149 -4.05 -7.23 -3.46
CA GLY A 149 -5.17 -6.28 -3.49
C GLY A 149 -5.00 -5.13 -2.50
N LYS A 150 -5.94 -4.18 -2.56
CA LYS A 150 -6.06 -3.11 -1.56
C LYS A 150 -6.99 -3.55 -0.43
N ILE A 151 -6.83 -2.95 0.74
CA ILE A 151 -7.81 -3.06 1.81
C ILE A 151 -8.01 -1.71 2.50
N ASP A 152 -9.26 -1.37 2.76
CA ASP A 152 -9.60 -0.05 3.30
C ASP A 152 -9.32 -0.02 4.81
N MET A 153 -8.89 1.13 5.29
CA MET A 153 -8.47 1.40 6.66
C MET A 153 -9.51 2.32 7.25
N ILE A 154 -10.36 1.76 8.13
CA ILE A 154 -11.57 2.43 8.59
C ILE A 154 -11.38 2.78 10.07
N PRO A 155 -11.57 4.05 10.47
CA PRO A 155 -11.49 4.44 11.87
C PRO A 155 -12.38 3.57 12.76
N GLY A 156 -11.85 3.10 13.89
CA GLY A 156 -12.56 2.22 14.83
C GLY A 156 -12.71 0.76 14.37
N ARG A 157 -12.08 0.34 13.27
CA ARG A 157 -12.05 -1.06 12.81
C ARG A 157 -10.65 -1.48 12.42
N THR A 158 -10.32 -2.74 12.70
CA THR A 158 -9.12 -3.39 12.19
C THR A 158 -9.53 -4.35 11.09
N ASN A 159 -9.04 -4.11 9.89
CA ASN A 159 -9.14 -5.05 8.77
C ASN A 159 -7.83 -5.81 8.63
N VAL A 160 -7.87 -7.00 8.01
CA VAL A 160 -6.67 -7.82 7.81
C VAL A 160 -6.55 -8.20 6.35
N ILE A 161 -5.37 -7.96 5.77
CA ILE A 161 -4.99 -8.47 4.45
C ILE A 161 -3.77 -9.38 4.60
N ARG A 162 -3.81 -10.54 3.95
CA ARG A 162 -2.64 -11.41 3.83
C ARG A 162 -1.86 -11.08 2.58
N LEU A 163 -0.59 -10.75 2.74
CA LEU A 163 0.35 -10.55 1.64
C LEU A 163 1.54 -11.51 1.79
N GLU A 164 2.24 -11.74 0.69
CA GLU A 164 3.50 -12.49 0.67
C GLU A 164 4.31 -11.97 -0.53
N ALA A 165 5.63 -11.88 -0.36
CA ALA A 165 6.55 -11.51 -1.43
C ALA A 165 7.44 -12.71 -1.75
N ASP A 166 7.53 -13.10 -3.01
CA ASP A 166 8.25 -14.32 -3.42
C ASP A 166 9.78 -14.17 -3.29
N ARG A 167 10.29 -12.94 -3.47
CA ARG A 167 11.74 -12.65 -3.54
C ARG A 167 12.07 -11.22 -3.14
N PRO A 168 13.32 -10.94 -2.73
CA PRO A 168 13.76 -9.60 -2.36
C PRO A 168 13.56 -8.58 -3.49
N ALA A 169 13.01 -7.41 -3.13
CA ALA A 169 12.80 -6.26 -3.99
C ALA A 169 12.16 -5.11 -3.19
N THR A 170 12.33 -3.88 -3.67
CA THR A 170 11.57 -2.73 -3.20
C THR A 170 10.27 -2.58 -3.98
N HIS A 171 9.17 -2.32 -3.27
CA HIS A 171 7.85 -2.11 -3.85
C HIS A 171 7.21 -0.82 -3.34
N ARG A 172 6.72 0.00 -4.28
CA ARG A 172 5.92 1.16 -3.93
C ARG A 172 4.52 0.72 -3.47
N GLY A 173 4.15 1.11 -2.27
CA GLY A 173 2.79 1.14 -1.75
C GLY A 173 2.19 2.54 -1.80
N GLN A 174 0.88 2.65 -1.67
CA GLN A 174 0.16 3.92 -1.77
C GLN A 174 -1.19 3.88 -1.05
N CYS A 175 -1.72 5.07 -0.76
CA CYS A 175 -3.11 5.23 -0.39
C CYS A 175 -3.99 5.08 -1.64
N SER A 176 -5.06 4.30 -1.57
CA SER A 176 -6.04 4.11 -2.66
C SER A 176 -7.47 4.48 -2.29
N GLU A 177 -7.64 5.33 -1.27
CA GLU A 177 -8.91 5.96 -0.91
C GLU A 177 -8.68 7.45 -0.68
N PHE A 178 -9.56 8.30 -1.22
CA PHE A 178 -9.32 9.74 -1.15
C PHE A 178 -9.39 10.22 0.31
N CYS A 179 -8.23 10.63 0.84
CA CYS A 179 -8.06 10.96 2.26
C CYS A 179 -7.68 12.43 2.48
N GLY A 180 -7.93 13.31 1.50
CA GLY A 180 -7.68 14.75 1.56
C GLY A 180 -6.56 15.24 0.63
N MET A 181 -6.11 16.47 0.84
CA MET A 181 -5.29 17.24 -0.11
C MET A 181 -3.95 16.57 -0.47
N GLN A 182 -3.32 15.87 0.47
CA GLN A 182 -2.05 15.16 0.22
C GLN A 182 -2.24 13.65 -0.01
N HIS A 183 -3.43 13.23 -0.47
CA HIS A 183 -3.72 11.84 -0.81
C HIS A 183 -2.70 11.22 -1.78
N THR A 184 -2.33 11.93 -2.85
CA THR A 184 -1.35 11.46 -3.86
C THR A 184 0.09 11.38 -3.32
N HIS A 185 0.35 12.04 -2.19
CA HIS A 185 1.64 12.10 -1.51
C HIS A 185 1.69 11.21 -0.26
N MET A 186 0.76 10.26 -0.14
CA MET A 186 0.72 9.26 0.93
C MET A 186 1.30 7.93 0.42
N ILE A 187 2.63 7.88 0.31
CA ILE A 187 3.38 6.76 -0.28
C ILE A 187 4.08 5.97 0.83
N LEU A 188 4.08 4.65 0.69
CA LEU A 188 4.80 3.71 1.54
C LEU A 188 5.83 2.99 0.66
N TYR A 189 7.03 2.72 1.16
CA TYR A 189 7.95 1.80 0.49
C TYR A 189 8.05 0.49 1.27
N SER A 190 7.81 -0.62 0.58
CA SER A 190 7.95 -1.97 1.12
C SER A 190 9.29 -2.53 0.66
N GLU A 191 10.21 -2.75 1.60
CA GLU A 191 11.53 -3.33 1.38
C GLU A 191 11.46 -4.83 1.68
N VAL A 192 11.35 -5.64 0.63
CA VAL A 192 11.38 -7.10 0.77
C VAL A 192 12.83 -7.56 0.79
N GLN A 193 13.21 -8.26 1.84
CA GLN A 193 14.58 -8.70 2.10
C GLN A 193 14.64 -10.22 2.26
N THR A 194 15.84 -10.79 2.35
CA THR A 194 15.97 -12.19 2.77
C THR A 194 15.51 -12.34 4.22
N ALA A 195 15.20 -13.57 4.65
CA ALA A 195 14.81 -13.82 6.03
C ALA A 195 15.92 -13.46 7.03
N GLU A 196 17.19 -13.67 6.64
CA GLU A 196 18.38 -13.33 7.44
C GLU A 196 18.57 -11.82 7.57
N ASP A 197 18.47 -11.09 6.44
CA ASP A 197 18.57 -9.62 6.44
C ASP A 197 17.44 -8.98 7.25
N PHE A 198 16.21 -9.51 7.11
CA PHE A 198 15.07 -9.04 7.89
C PHE A 198 15.26 -9.28 9.40
N ALA A 199 15.77 -10.46 9.79
CA ALA A 199 16.08 -10.76 11.19
C ALA A 199 17.16 -9.81 11.73
N THR A 200 18.21 -9.56 10.94
CA THR A 200 19.28 -8.60 11.26
C THR A 200 18.72 -7.18 11.41
N TRP A 201 17.82 -6.78 10.50
CA TRP A 201 17.16 -5.47 10.52
C TRP A 201 16.31 -5.25 11.77
N ILE A 202 15.54 -6.27 12.19
CA ILE A 202 14.79 -6.26 13.45
C ILE A 202 15.74 -6.16 14.64
N GLN A 203 16.77 -7.02 14.69
CA GLN A 203 17.70 -7.06 15.81
C GLN A 203 18.44 -5.73 16.00
N ALA A 204 18.91 -5.13 14.92
CA ALA A 204 19.57 -3.82 14.95
C ALA A 204 18.67 -2.77 15.62
N ARG A 205 17.38 -2.74 15.30
CA ARG A 205 16.40 -1.79 15.87
C ARG A 205 16.01 -2.09 17.31
N GLN A 206 15.97 -3.36 17.70
CA GLN A 206 15.71 -3.73 19.09
C GLN A 206 16.85 -3.35 20.03
N GLN A 207 18.09 -3.35 19.52
CA GLN A 207 19.29 -3.03 20.28
C GLN A 207 19.73 -1.56 20.09
N TRP A 208 19.10 -0.84 19.16
CA TRP A 208 19.49 0.51 18.78
C TRP A 208 19.33 1.49 19.93
N GLN A 209 20.37 2.31 20.10
CA GLN A 209 20.35 3.49 20.95
C GLN A 209 20.80 4.66 20.09
N ALA A 210 19.95 5.67 19.96
CA ALA A 210 20.26 6.85 19.18
C ALA A 210 21.54 7.54 19.71
N PRO A 211 22.43 8.01 18.82
CA PRO A 211 23.59 8.78 19.24
C PRO A 211 23.15 10.03 19.99
N ALA A 212 23.80 10.31 21.12
CA ALA A 212 23.46 11.47 21.94
C ALA A 212 23.64 12.77 21.13
N PRO A 213 22.59 13.62 21.02
CA PRO A 213 22.72 14.91 20.36
C PRO A 213 23.70 15.82 21.08
N LYS A 214 24.36 16.70 20.32
CA LYS A 214 25.04 17.87 20.92
C LYS A 214 23.99 18.71 21.66
N PRO A 215 24.37 19.45 22.73
CA PRO A 215 23.42 20.22 23.54
C PRO A 215 22.51 21.16 22.73
N GLU A 216 23.05 21.77 21.67
CA GLU A 216 22.32 22.64 20.75
C GLU A 216 21.23 21.89 19.97
N ALA A 217 21.59 20.78 19.30
CA ALA A 217 20.64 19.92 18.58
C ALA A 217 19.57 19.35 19.52
N ARG A 218 19.96 18.97 20.74
CA ARG A 218 19.04 18.49 21.76
C ARG A 218 18.01 19.55 22.12
N GLY A 219 18.48 20.77 22.42
CA GLY A 219 17.60 21.87 22.77
C GLY A 219 16.66 22.26 21.63
N LEU A 220 17.12 22.20 20.37
CA LEU A 220 16.28 22.42 19.19
C LEU A 220 15.23 21.31 19.06
N PHE A 221 15.61 20.05 19.13
CA PHE A 221 14.69 18.93 19.01
C PHE A 221 13.61 18.94 20.10
N GLU A 222 13.98 19.18 21.35
CA GLU A 222 13.05 19.24 22.49
C GLU A 222 12.01 20.36 22.32
N ARG A 223 12.39 21.50 21.73
CA ARG A 223 11.47 22.62 21.48
C ARG A 223 10.59 22.42 20.26
N GLU A 224 11.16 21.91 19.17
CA GLU A 224 10.55 21.97 17.84
C GLU A 224 9.93 20.64 17.38
N CYS A 225 10.41 19.51 17.90
CA CYS A 225 10.09 18.18 17.35
C CYS A 225 9.46 17.24 18.39
N ALA A 226 9.93 17.22 19.63
CA ALA A 226 9.59 16.22 20.64
C ALA A 226 8.09 16.13 20.99
N ALA A 227 7.33 17.22 20.79
CA ALA A 227 5.89 17.22 21.01
C ALA A 227 5.10 16.42 19.95
N CYS A 228 5.66 16.26 18.74
CA CYS A 228 5.02 15.58 17.62
C CYS A 228 5.69 14.25 17.26
N GLY A 229 7.02 14.21 17.27
CA GLY A 229 7.80 12.99 17.05
C GLY A 229 8.14 12.34 18.38
N LEU A 230 7.88 11.04 18.51
CA LEU A 230 8.44 10.28 19.62
C LEU A 230 9.94 10.15 19.39
N GLU A 231 10.71 10.89 20.18
CA GLU A 231 11.84 10.27 20.84
C GLU A 231 11.38 9.93 22.25
N SER A 232 11.41 8.65 22.58
CA SER A 232 12.04 8.33 23.85
C SER A 232 13.53 8.27 23.57
N PRO A 233 14.35 9.25 24.03
CA PRO A 233 15.80 9.16 23.98
C PRO A 233 16.35 8.03 24.90
N LEU A 234 15.48 7.14 25.41
CA LEU A 234 15.73 6.15 26.46
C LEU A 234 15.10 4.78 26.16
N GLY A 235 14.85 4.45 24.89
CA GLY A 235 14.56 3.09 24.46
C GLY A 235 13.09 2.80 24.15
N GLY A 236 12.94 1.89 23.18
CA GLY A 236 11.78 1.10 22.79
C GLY A 236 10.39 1.60 23.19
N ILE A 237 9.56 1.89 22.20
CA ILE A 237 8.12 2.04 22.46
C ILE A 237 7.53 0.67 22.76
N THR A 238 7.39 0.37 24.05
CA THR A 238 6.37 -0.56 24.54
C THR A 238 5.05 0.20 24.69
N GLY A 239 4.13 0.07 23.72
CA GLY A 239 2.69 0.25 23.95
C GLY A 239 2.00 1.54 23.47
N GLU A 240 0.68 1.36 23.31
CA GLU A 240 -0.53 2.20 23.02
C GLU A 240 -0.51 3.74 23.03
N THR A 241 0.61 4.43 22.88
CA THR A 241 0.59 5.90 22.76
C THR A 241 0.16 6.29 21.34
N LEU A 242 -0.84 7.18 21.23
CA LEU A 242 -1.27 7.72 19.93
C LEU A 242 -0.14 8.59 19.37
N LEU A 243 0.46 8.16 18.26
CA LEU A 243 1.47 8.95 17.56
C LEU A 243 0.83 10.18 16.91
N ILE A 244 1.34 11.37 17.27
CA ILE A 244 0.95 12.63 16.63
C ILE A 244 1.67 12.75 15.26
N GLY A 245 2.97 12.45 15.25
CA GLY A 245 3.83 12.43 14.08
C GLY A 245 4.55 11.09 13.91
N PRO A 246 5.27 10.93 12.79
CA PRO A 246 6.02 9.70 12.53
C PRO A 246 7.12 9.50 13.57
N ASP A 247 7.39 8.23 13.89
CA ASP A 247 8.62 7.85 14.60
C ASP A 247 9.84 8.46 13.88
N LEU A 248 10.83 8.95 14.62
CA LEU A 248 12.07 9.52 14.05
C LEU A 248 13.33 8.74 14.44
N GLY A 249 13.23 7.70 15.27
CA GLY A 249 14.38 7.01 15.88
C GLY A 249 15.34 6.36 14.89
N ASP A 250 14.86 6.05 13.68
CA ASP A 250 15.64 5.52 12.56
C ASP A 250 15.56 6.37 11.28
N VAL A 251 15.19 7.66 11.38
CA VAL A 251 14.88 8.51 10.21
C VAL A 251 16.04 8.63 9.21
N GLY A 252 17.29 8.62 9.68
CA GLY A 252 18.47 8.65 8.83
C GLY A 252 18.63 7.40 7.96
N SER A 253 18.11 6.24 8.42
CA SER A 253 18.21 4.96 7.68
C SER A 253 17.12 4.77 6.61
N ARG A 254 16.14 5.67 6.54
CA ARG A 254 15.00 5.54 5.62
C ARG A 254 15.41 5.83 4.19
N SER A 255 14.80 5.16 3.23
CA SER A 255 15.05 5.46 1.81
C SER A 255 14.39 6.77 1.35
N HIS A 256 13.31 7.18 2.00
CA HIS A 256 12.52 8.36 1.65
C HIS A 256 11.95 9.09 2.88
N LEU A 257 11.66 10.38 2.71
CA LEU A 257 11.05 11.28 3.68
C LEU A 257 9.65 11.73 3.21
N GLY A 258 8.85 12.22 4.17
CA GLY A 258 7.56 12.87 3.88
C GLY A 258 6.47 11.96 3.33
N ALA A 259 6.48 10.67 3.71
CA ALA A 259 5.68 9.62 3.09
C ALA A 259 5.98 9.45 1.59
N GLY A 260 7.27 9.31 1.28
CA GLY A 260 7.79 8.93 -0.03
C GLY A 260 7.91 10.05 -1.06
N VAL A 261 7.68 11.31 -0.69
CA VAL A 261 7.75 12.47 -1.61
C VAL A 261 9.17 12.95 -1.89
N LEU A 262 10.10 12.68 -0.99
CA LEU A 262 11.50 13.11 -1.10
C LEU A 262 12.40 11.90 -0.85
N LYS A 263 13.36 11.64 -1.74
CA LYS A 263 14.39 10.62 -1.50
C LYS A 263 15.34 11.09 -0.40
N ASN A 264 15.71 10.21 0.52
CA ASN A 264 16.55 10.54 1.66
C ASN A 264 18.05 10.45 1.30
N GLU A 265 18.52 11.41 0.50
CA GLU A 265 19.93 11.59 0.17
C GLU A 265 20.58 12.59 1.16
N PRO A 266 21.92 12.69 1.24
CA PRO A 266 22.57 13.66 2.13
C PRO A 266 22.01 15.09 1.94
N GLY A 267 21.62 15.74 3.03
CA GLY A 267 20.96 17.05 3.04
C GLY A 267 19.44 17.02 2.77
N ALA A 268 18.83 15.85 2.53
CA ALA A 268 17.39 15.73 2.31
C ALA A 268 16.59 16.05 3.57
N ILE A 269 17.09 15.70 4.76
CA ILE A 269 16.43 16.05 6.02
C ILE A 269 16.39 17.57 6.18
N ARG A 270 17.52 18.24 5.96
CA ARG A 270 17.60 19.71 5.98
C ARG A 270 16.63 20.38 4.99
N ARG A 271 16.52 19.79 3.80
CA ARG A 271 15.56 20.25 2.78
C ARG A 271 14.12 20.02 3.24
N TRP A 272 13.82 18.88 3.86
CA TRP A 272 12.49 18.60 4.40
C TRP A 272 12.12 19.61 5.49
N LEU A 273 12.98 19.81 6.50
CA LEU A 273 12.75 20.76 7.60
C LEU A 273 12.42 22.18 7.09
N SER A 274 13.08 22.63 6.02
CA SER A 274 12.90 23.99 5.47
C SER A 274 11.85 24.11 4.36
N LYS A 275 11.45 23.02 3.69
CA LYS A 275 10.61 23.06 2.49
C LYS A 275 9.45 22.06 2.49
N HIS A 276 9.14 21.39 3.60
CA HIS A 276 8.06 20.40 3.65
C HIS A 276 6.71 20.96 3.18
N GLN A 277 6.35 22.22 3.49
CA GLN A 277 5.11 22.84 2.98
C GLN A 277 5.14 23.12 1.47
N THR A 278 6.31 23.21 0.83
CA THR A 278 6.42 23.26 -0.64
C THR A 278 6.38 21.87 -1.25
N LEU A 279 7.04 20.90 -0.61
CA LEU A 279 7.14 19.51 -1.07
C LEU A 279 5.82 18.75 -0.91
N LYS A 280 5.09 19.04 0.16
CA LYS A 280 3.85 18.39 0.55
C LYS A 280 2.90 19.42 1.17
N PRO A 281 2.26 20.29 0.37
CA PRO A 281 1.46 21.41 0.89
C PRO A 281 0.38 21.01 1.90
N GLU A 282 0.17 21.83 2.91
CA GLU A 282 -0.84 21.61 3.97
C GLU A 282 -0.61 20.34 4.79
N ASN A 283 0.58 19.72 4.72
CA ASN A 283 0.95 18.66 5.66
C ASN A 283 0.88 19.19 7.10
N ARG A 284 0.58 18.30 8.05
CA ARG A 284 0.33 18.66 9.45
C ARG A 284 1.58 18.93 10.28
N MET A 285 2.78 18.86 9.70
CA MET A 285 3.99 19.33 10.39
C MET A 285 3.97 20.87 10.39
N PRO A 286 4.09 21.54 11.54
CA PRO A 286 4.22 23.00 11.59
C PRO A 286 5.47 23.48 10.83
N PRO A 287 5.42 24.63 10.15
CA PRO A 287 6.61 25.21 9.53
C PRO A 287 7.63 25.65 10.57
N LEU A 288 8.91 25.49 10.24
CA LEU A 288 10.05 25.91 11.08
C LEU A 288 10.68 27.22 10.56
N ASP A 289 9.87 28.10 9.99
CA ASP A 289 10.32 29.34 9.33
C ASP A 289 10.97 30.35 10.30
N HIS A 290 10.82 30.15 11.62
CA HIS A 290 11.44 30.96 12.65
C HIS A 290 12.88 30.55 12.97
N LEU A 291 13.33 29.36 12.54
CA LEU A 291 14.69 28.89 12.77
C LEU A 291 15.65 29.45 11.71
N GLY A 292 16.84 29.84 12.14
CA GLY A 292 17.92 30.24 11.22
C GLY A 292 18.52 29.05 10.46
N ASP A 293 19.27 29.34 9.40
CA ASP A 293 19.90 28.28 8.58
C ASP A 293 20.83 27.38 9.40
N THR A 294 21.60 27.96 10.32
CA THR A 294 22.51 27.22 11.21
C THR A 294 21.76 26.29 12.17
N GLU A 295 20.63 26.72 12.72
CA GLU A 295 19.82 25.89 13.62
C GLU A 295 19.21 24.70 12.86
N LEU A 296 18.72 24.94 11.64
CA LEU A 296 18.20 23.90 10.77
C LEU A 296 19.30 22.89 10.37
N ASP A 297 20.53 23.36 10.10
CA ASP A 297 21.67 22.50 9.80
C ASP A 297 22.03 21.64 11.00
N VAL A 298 22.16 22.22 12.20
CA VAL A 298 22.47 21.48 13.44
C VAL A 298 21.44 20.39 13.74
N LEU A 299 20.15 20.69 13.56
CA LEU A 299 19.08 19.71 13.75
C LEU A 299 19.11 18.62 12.68
N ALA A 300 19.26 19.00 11.41
CA ALA A 300 19.29 18.05 10.30
C ALA A 300 20.49 17.10 10.39
N ASP A 301 21.68 17.63 10.65
CA ASP A 301 22.91 16.85 10.76
C ASP A 301 22.79 15.74 11.80
N TRP A 302 22.17 16.03 12.95
CA TRP A 302 21.94 15.01 13.96
C TRP A 302 20.87 14.00 13.56
N LEU A 303 19.74 14.44 12.99
CA LEU A 303 18.71 13.52 12.48
C LEU A 303 19.25 12.58 11.39
N GLU A 304 20.19 13.03 10.56
CA GLU A 304 20.86 12.19 9.55
C GLU A 304 21.70 11.07 10.17
N THR A 305 22.16 11.23 11.41
CA THR A 305 22.91 10.19 12.15
C THR A 305 22.02 9.12 12.78
N LEU A 306 20.70 9.25 12.72
CA LEU A 306 19.75 8.29 13.30
C LEU A 306 19.61 7.05 12.40
N THR A 307 20.68 6.25 12.35
CA THR A 307 20.83 5.05 11.52
C THR A 307 21.24 3.83 12.37
N PRO A 308 20.31 2.88 12.64
CA PRO A 308 20.60 1.64 13.34
C PRO A 308 21.62 0.72 12.66
#